data_AF-A0A5B8VQ99-F1
#
_entry.id   AF-A0A5B8VQ99-F1
#
_cell.length_a   1.000
_cell.length_b   1.000
_cell.length_c   1.000
_cell.angle_alpha   90.00
_cell.angle_beta   90.00
_cell.angle_gamma   90.00
#
_symmetry.space_group_name_H-M   'P 1'
#
loop_
_entity.id
_entity.type
_entity.pdbx_description
1 polymer ?
#
loop_
_entity_poly.entity_id
_entity_poly.type
_entity_poly.pdbx_seq_one_letter_code
_entity_poly.pdbx_strand_id
1 'polypeptide(L)'
;MKMNPEGLRVPSGENTLISKKALRSKNGRRMKLTGPLSEGGVFVSLKGDFGIKRVFRSPEGKEDLKRMITALGDGFIEALLDIDFDESEMLGSIKDERKVIFDFGFNDKHSRVFDLEMQQQYVVFMLKRAFCYTSRYHSTQMRPGEDYKYDHWPITGVVITDFNMPELKDGPCVDLHEIVSRSTKRVSLVCTNLLTVELSKFNKGIDELEGEKDVFLFLLANMGKLTEIPASLDNEKYRPLFERARIANFNKEEMKRYNALNRQKKELMQNCILQNCKVEKKVLKKVEKKALKRGR
;
A
#
# COMPACT_ATOMS: atom_id res chain seq x y z
N MET A 1 41.65 -14.86 -10.80
CA MET A 1 40.61 -14.87 -11.84
C MET A 1 40.12 -16.31 -12.04
N LYS A 2 38.92 -16.64 -11.56
CA LYS A 2 38.12 -17.78 -12.02
C LYS A 2 36.65 -17.36 -11.96
N MET A 3 35.95 -17.50 -13.09
CA MET A 3 34.54 -17.17 -13.28
C MET A 3 33.65 -18.31 -12.75
N ASN A 4 32.48 -17.96 -12.20
CA ASN A 4 31.41 -18.89 -11.80
C ASN A 4 30.27 -18.80 -12.85
N PRO A 5 29.51 -19.87 -13.16
CA PRO A 5 28.58 -19.91 -14.31
C PRO A 5 27.29 -19.11 -14.19
N GLU A 6 27.06 -18.38 -13.10
CA GLU A 6 25.93 -17.47 -12.97
C GLU A 6 26.47 -16.05 -12.80
N GLY A 7 26.26 -15.21 -13.81
CA GLY A 7 26.67 -13.81 -13.86
C GLY A 7 25.95 -12.88 -12.88
N LEU A 8 25.62 -13.35 -11.68
CA LEU A 8 25.15 -12.56 -10.56
C LEU A 8 26.33 -12.14 -9.70
N ARG A 9 26.69 -10.86 -9.77
CA ARG A 9 27.52 -10.23 -8.73
C ARG A 9 26.75 -10.29 -7.42
N VAL A 10 27.15 -11.19 -6.53
CA VAL A 10 26.80 -11.12 -5.11
C VAL A 10 27.59 -9.94 -4.54
N PRO A 11 26.97 -8.93 -3.90
CA PRO A 11 27.72 -7.88 -3.22
C PRO A 11 28.59 -8.53 -2.14
N SER A 12 29.89 -8.25 -2.19
CA SER A 12 30.89 -8.65 -1.19
C SER A 12 30.41 -8.27 0.20
N GLY A 13 30.53 -9.21 1.12
CA GLY A 13 30.00 -9.12 2.47
C GLY A 13 30.63 -7.99 3.27
N GLU A 14 29.87 -6.90 3.45
CA GLU A 14 30.06 -5.96 4.57
C GLU A 14 28.78 -5.23 5.01
N ASN A 15 27.62 -5.47 4.38
CA ASN A 15 26.34 -4.81 4.76
C ASN A 15 25.38 -5.68 5.61
N THR A 16 25.84 -6.76 6.24
CA THR A 16 25.01 -7.65 7.07
C THR A 16 24.77 -7.17 8.51
N LEU A 17 25.10 -5.93 8.85
CA LEU A 17 24.83 -5.35 10.18
C LEU A 17 23.46 -4.67 10.32
N ILE A 18 22.70 -4.49 9.24
CA ILE A 18 21.33 -3.95 9.29
C ILE A 18 20.31 -5.08 9.06
N SER A 19 20.15 -6.01 10.01
CA SER A 19 18.85 -6.74 10.18
C SER A 19 18.76 -7.65 11.41
N LYS A 20 19.78 -7.77 12.27
CA LYS A 20 19.63 -8.60 13.49
C LYS A 20 18.60 -8.04 14.50
N LYS A 21 18.16 -6.78 14.35
CA LYS A 21 17.01 -6.22 15.09
C LYS A 21 15.65 -6.59 14.49
N ALA A 22 15.56 -6.91 13.20
CA ALA A 22 14.30 -7.24 12.52
C ALA A 22 13.90 -8.72 12.66
N LEU A 23 14.86 -9.63 12.91
CA LEU A 23 14.65 -11.08 12.92
C LEU A 23 14.31 -11.69 14.29
N ARG A 24 13.85 -10.89 15.26
CA ARG A 24 13.27 -11.41 16.52
C ARG A 24 11.74 -11.36 16.52
N SER A 25 11.11 -11.84 15.44
CA SER A 25 9.74 -12.34 15.50
C SER A 25 9.79 -13.85 15.82
N LYS A 26 10.01 -14.19 17.10
CA LYS A 26 9.71 -15.53 17.62
C LYS A 26 8.38 -15.46 18.36
N ASN A 27 7.30 -15.61 17.60
CA ASN A 27 6.04 -16.30 17.94
C ASN A 27 4.91 -15.77 17.05
N GLY A 28 4.65 -16.45 15.93
CA GLY A 28 3.32 -16.85 15.46
C GLY A 28 2.11 -15.90 15.51
N ARG A 29 2.26 -14.58 15.59
CA ARG A 29 1.16 -13.62 15.39
C ARG A 29 1.57 -12.54 14.40
N ARG A 30 0.88 -12.54 13.26
CA ARG A 30 0.92 -11.53 12.21
C ARG A 30 0.56 -10.18 12.85
N MET A 31 1.55 -9.35 13.20
CA MET A 31 1.28 -7.95 13.49
C MET A 31 0.74 -7.34 12.20
N LYS A 32 -0.48 -6.79 12.27
CA LYS A 32 -1.04 -5.83 11.33
C LYS A 32 -1.77 -4.77 12.13
N LEU A 33 -1.26 -3.55 12.10
CA LEU A 33 -1.98 -2.28 11.81
C LEU A 33 -1.18 -1.11 12.39
N THR A 34 -0.87 -0.18 11.50
CA THR A 34 -0.20 1.11 11.69
C THR A 34 -1.24 2.21 11.89
N GLY A 35 -0.93 3.13 12.80
CA GLY A 35 -1.63 4.40 13.01
C GLY A 35 -3.12 4.31 13.40
N PRO A 36 -3.64 5.22 14.24
CA PRO A 36 -5.08 5.36 14.41
C PRO A 36 -5.76 5.71 13.07
N LEU A 37 -7.04 5.36 12.88
CA LEU A 37 -7.77 5.71 11.65
C LEU A 37 -8.04 7.20 11.53
N SER A 38 -8.01 7.94 12.64
CA SER A 38 -7.77 9.40 12.65
C SER A 38 -6.53 9.68 13.49
N GLU A 39 -5.63 10.47 12.94
CA GLU A 39 -4.37 10.87 13.57
C GLU A 39 -4.53 12.21 14.31
N GLY A 40 -5.68 12.39 14.97
CA GLY A 40 -6.08 13.65 15.62
C GLY A 40 -6.89 14.60 14.74
N GLY A 41 -7.08 14.28 13.46
CA GLY A 41 -7.88 15.06 12.53
C GLY A 41 -9.39 14.77 12.56
N VAL A 42 -10.15 15.56 11.79
CA VAL A 42 -11.61 15.44 11.60
C VAL A 42 -11.99 14.57 10.39
N PHE A 43 -10.99 14.16 9.59
CA PHE A 43 -11.16 13.29 8.43
C PHE A 43 -10.57 11.89 8.71
N VAL A 44 -11.13 10.89 8.04
CA VAL A 44 -10.62 9.53 8.09
C VAL A 44 -9.33 9.39 7.28
N SER A 45 -8.36 8.65 7.81
CA SER A 45 -7.12 8.33 7.10
C SER A 45 -7.40 7.45 5.89
N LEU A 46 -6.86 7.85 4.73
CA LEU A 46 -6.89 7.06 3.50
C LEU A 46 -5.91 5.88 3.51
N LYS A 47 -5.01 5.81 4.50
CA LYS A 47 -4.05 4.70 4.63
C LYS A 47 -4.70 3.41 5.12
N GLY A 48 -5.97 3.44 5.52
CA GLY A 48 -6.71 2.27 5.97
C GLY A 48 -7.84 1.89 5.02
N ASP A 49 -8.09 0.58 4.88
CA ASP A 49 -9.17 -0.04 4.10
C ASP A 49 -10.52 0.69 4.23
N PHE A 50 -10.94 1.01 5.46
CA PHE A 50 -12.21 1.69 5.68
C PHE A 50 -12.24 3.09 5.03
N GLY A 51 -11.19 3.91 5.22
CA GLY A 51 -11.15 5.28 4.71
C GLY A 51 -11.08 5.33 3.19
N ILE A 52 -10.18 4.52 2.60
CA ILE A 52 -10.02 4.47 1.14
C ILE A 52 -11.32 3.96 0.47
N LYS A 53 -11.95 2.92 0.99
CA LYS A 53 -13.23 2.41 0.46
C LYS A 53 -14.36 3.43 0.64
N ARG A 54 -14.43 4.10 1.79
CA ARG A 54 -15.46 5.10 2.06
C ARG A 54 -15.37 6.32 1.15
N VAL A 55 -14.16 6.73 0.77
CA VAL A 55 -13.93 7.92 -0.05
C VAL A 55 -14.07 7.63 -1.54
N PHE A 56 -13.60 6.46 -2.00
CA PHE A 56 -13.47 6.15 -3.43
C PHE A 56 -14.51 5.16 -3.98
N ARG A 57 -15.10 4.28 -3.15
CA ARG A 57 -16.08 3.28 -3.64
C ARG A 57 -17.53 3.76 -3.69
N SER A 58 -17.83 5.00 -3.32
CA SER A 58 -19.16 5.56 -3.58
C SER A 58 -19.31 5.92 -5.05
N PRO A 59 -20.54 6.00 -5.59
CA PRO A 59 -20.77 6.47 -6.96
C PRO A 59 -20.08 7.80 -7.26
N GLU A 60 -20.12 8.75 -6.31
CA GLU A 60 -19.46 10.04 -6.41
C GLU A 60 -17.94 9.95 -6.22
N GLY A 61 -17.45 8.93 -5.51
CA GLY A 61 -16.04 8.67 -5.27
C GLY A 61 -15.30 8.08 -6.47
N LYS A 62 -16.02 7.46 -7.42
CA LYS A 62 -15.43 6.91 -8.66
C LYS A 62 -14.66 7.98 -9.44
N GLU A 63 -15.17 9.20 -9.51
CA GLU A 63 -14.51 10.29 -10.23
C GLU A 63 -13.18 10.67 -9.59
N ASP A 64 -13.13 10.78 -8.27
CA ASP A 64 -11.88 11.06 -7.55
C ASP A 64 -10.86 9.93 -7.67
N LEU A 65 -11.32 8.67 -7.71
CA LEU A 65 -10.44 7.52 -7.95
C LEU A 65 -9.84 7.56 -9.35
N LYS A 66 -10.64 7.85 -10.38
CA LYS A 66 -10.15 8.01 -11.76
C LYS A 66 -9.08 9.08 -11.86
N ARG A 67 -9.32 10.25 -11.25
CA ARG A 67 -8.35 11.34 -11.22
C ARG A 67 -7.08 10.96 -10.47
N MET A 68 -7.20 10.28 -9.33
CA MET A 68 -6.06 9.81 -8.56
C MET A 68 -5.16 8.87 -9.38
N ILE A 69 -5.73 7.82 -9.96
CA ILE A 69 -4.95 6.83 -10.72
C ILE A 69 -4.35 7.43 -11.98
N THR A 70 -5.10 8.28 -12.69
CA THR A 70 -4.59 8.98 -13.87
C THR A 70 -3.43 9.91 -13.51
N ALA A 71 -3.55 10.68 -12.41
CA ALA A 71 -2.50 11.59 -11.96
C ALA A 71 -1.26 10.85 -11.45
N LEU A 72 -1.42 9.75 -10.72
CA LEU A 72 -0.31 8.91 -10.26
C LEU A 72 0.37 8.19 -11.43
N GLY A 73 -0.39 7.82 -12.46
CA GLY A 73 0.14 7.20 -13.67
C GLY A 73 1.02 8.12 -14.52
N ASP A 74 0.98 9.45 -14.30
CA ASP A 74 1.89 10.45 -14.89
C ASP A 74 2.06 10.34 -16.41
N GLY A 75 0.97 10.03 -17.12
CA GLY A 75 0.96 9.85 -18.57
C GLY A 75 1.34 8.45 -19.07
N PHE A 76 1.84 7.57 -18.20
CA PHE A 76 2.07 6.16 -18.52
C PHE A 76 0.79 5.31 -18.45
N ILE A 77 -0.18 5.74 -17.65
CA ILE A 77 -1.53 5.16 -17.62
C ILE A 77 -2.45 6.15 -18.32
N GLU A 78 -3.07 5.72 -19.42
CA GLU A 78 -4.08 6.53 -20.11
C GLU A 78 -5.24 6.84 -19.18
N ALA A 79 -5.81 8.04 -19.32
CA ALA A 79 -6.91 8.51 -18.49
C ALA A 79 -8.04 7.49 -18.37
N LEU A 80 -8.48 7.26 -17.13
CA LEU A 80 -9.61 6.38 -16.86
C LEU A 80 -10.90 7.13 -17.22
N LEU A 81 -11.64 6.60 -18.19
CA LEU A 81 -12.84 7.26 -18.71
C LEU A 81 -14.07 6.93 -17.87
N ASP A 82 -14.25 5.65 -17.56
CA ASP A 82 -15.20 5.17 -16.56
C ASP A 82 -14.62 3.96 -15.85
N ILE A 83 -15.12 3.65 -14.65
CA ILE A 83 -14.67 2.51 -13.85
C ILE A 83 -15.84 1.77 -13.21
N ASP A 84 -15.72 0.44 -13.14
CA ASP A 84 -16.62 -0.43 -12.41
C ASP A 84 -15.85 -1.30 -11.44
N PHE A 85 -16.32 -1.36 -10.19
CA PHE A 85 -15.73 -2.21 -9.17
C PHE A 85 -16.05 -3.67 -9.48
N ASP A 86 -15.06 -4.54 -9.30
CA ASP A 86 -15.27 -5.97 -9.51
C ASP A 86 -16.25 -6.52 -8.44
N GLU A 87 -17.31 -7.18 -8.89
CA GLU A 87 -18.32 -7.82 -8.05
C GLU A 87 -17.80 -9.07 -7.34
N SER A 88 -16.65 -9.63 -7.76
CA SER A 88 -16.09 -10.87 -7.19
C SER A 88 -15.75 -10.77 -5.70
N GLU A 89 -15.66 -9.56 -5.13
CA GLU A 89 -15.60 -9.35 -3.67
C GLU A 89 -16.90 -9.73 -2.92
N MET A 90 -18.04 -9.92 -3.61
CA MET A 90 -19.29 -10.44 -3.04
C MET A 90 -19.18 -11.93 -2.67
N LEU A 91 -18.26 -12.69 -3.29
CA LEU A 91 -18.08 -14.12 -3.07
C LEU A 91 -16.80 -14.39 -2.28
N GLY A 92 -16.85 -14.06 -0.98
CA GLY A 92 -15.82 -14.49 -0.06
C GLY A 92 -15.69 -16.02 -0.05
N SER A 93 -14.56 -16.57 -0.50
CA SER A 93 -13.83 -17.68 0.14
C SER A 93 -12.78 -18.33 -0.75
N ILE A 94 -11.50 -18.03 -0.48
CA ILE A 94 -10.49 -19.09 -0.41
C ILE A 94 -9.92 -19.01 1.00
N LYS A 95 -10.45 -19.89 1.86
CA LYS A 95 -10.31 -19.84 3.33
C LYS A 95 -8.94 -20.26 3.86
N ASP A 96 -8.00 -20.76 3.05
CA ASP A 96 -6.76 -21.36 3.59
C ASP A 96 -5.42 -20.92 2.99
N GLU A 97 -5.40 -20.05 1.97
CA GLU A 97 -4.12 -19.54 1.45
C GLU A 97 -3.82 -18.11 1.91
N ARG A 98 -3.22 -18.01 3.10
CA ARG A 98 -2.36 -16.91 3.55
C ARG A 98 -2.91 -15.47 3.49
N LYS A 99 -4.21 -15.17 3.66
CA LYS A 99 -4.73 -13.78 3.64
C LYS A 99 -4.15 -12.98 2.47
N VAL A 100 -4.67 -13.23 1.28
CA VAL A 100 -4.61 -12.24 0.21
C VAL A 100 -5.30 -10.98 0.76
N ILE A 101 -4.58 -9.87 0.74
CA ILE A 101 -5.09 -8.58 1.22
C ILE A 101 -5.57 -7.91 -0.08
N PHE A 102 -6.86 -7.68 -0.22
CA PHE A 102 -7.39 -6.87 -1.31
C PHE A 102 -7.83 -5.53 -0.71
N ASP A 103 -7.13 -4.46 -1.08
CA ASP A 103 -7.84 -3.22 -1.37
C ASP A 103 -8.42 -3.38 -2.80
N PHE A 104 -9.50 -2.67 -3.11
CA PHE A 104 -10.49 -3.15 -4.09
C PHE A 104 -10.02 -3.12 -5.54
N GLY A 105 -10.43 -4.12 -6.34
CA GLY A 105 -10.23 -4.15 -7.78
C GLY A 105 -11.30 -3.38 -8.56
N PHE A 106 -10.93 -2.80 -9.69
CA PHE A 106 -11.86 -2.19 -10.63
C PHE A 106 -11.37 -2.35 -12.06
N ASN A 107 -12.31 -2.30 -12.99
CA ASN A 107 -12.04 -2.34 -14.42
C ASN A 107 -12.43 -0.99 -15.02
N ASP A 108 -11.68 -0.54 -16.01
CA ASP A 108 -12.12 0.60 -16.80
C ASP A 108 -13.02 0.17 -17.97
N LYS A 109 -13.59 1.13 -18.70
CA LYS A 109 -14.44 0.85 -19.87
C LYS A 109 -13.74 0.12 -21.02
N HIS A 110 -12.40 0.13 -21.04
CA HIS A 110 -11.60 -0.62 -22.00
C HIS A 110 -11.30 -2.03 -21.48
N SER A 111 -11.83 -2.46 -20.33
CA SER A 111 -11.49 -3.73 -19.67
C SER A 111 -10.03 -3.82 -19.19
N ARG A 112 -9.37 -2.67 -18.97
CA ARG A 112 -8.10 -2.62 -18.21
C ARG A 112 -8.41 -2.90 -16.74
N VAL A 113 -7.67 -3.86 -16.17
CA VAL A 113 -7.88 -4.32 -14.79
C VAL A 113 -6.92 -3.61 -13.87
N PHE A 114 -7.44 -3.05 -12.78
CA PHE A 114 -6.66 -2.41 -11.74
C PHE A 114 -6.89 -3.10 -10.40
N ASP A 115 -5.80 -3.38 -9.70
CA ASP A 115 -5.79 -3.92 -8.35
C ASP A 115 -5.07 -2.94 -7.44
N LEU A 116 -5.81 -2.19 -6.62
CA LEU A 116 -5.23 -1.22 -5.71
C LEU A 116 -4.93 -1.90 -4.39
N GLU A 117 -3.71 -1.75 -3.85
CA GLU A 117 -3.31 -2.23 -2.52
C GLU A 117 -2.67 -1.09 -1.71
N MET A 118 -3.12 -0.88 -0.48
CA MET A 118 -2.57 0.04 0.51
C MET A 118 -1.96 -0.76 1.67
N GLN A 119 -0.64 -0.75 1.76
CA GLN A 119 0.10 -1.51 2.74
C GLN A 119 0.94 -0.59 3.61
N GLN A 120 0.45 -0.35 4.83
CA GLN A 120 1.13 0.55 5.75
C GLN A 120 2.29 -0.11 6.53
N GLN A 121 2.21 -1.42 6.78
CA GLN A 121 3.23 -2.12 7.55
C GLN A 121 4.27 -2.74 6.63
N TYR A 122 5.54 -2.56 6.98
CA TYR A 122 6.65 -3.20 6.29
C TYR A 122 6.46 -4.73 6.20
N VAL A 123 6.57 -5.23 4.97
CA VAL A 123 6.58 -6.65 4.64
C VAL A 123 7.81 -6.91 3.76
N VAL A 124 8.55 -7.97 4.09
CA VAL A 124 9.72 -8.38 3.29
C VAL A 124 9.27 -8.84 1.91
N PHE A 125 10.03 -8.48 0.88
CA PHE A 125 9.78 -8.82 -0.52
C PHE A 125 8.48 -8.21 -1.07
N MET A 126 8.14 -6.98 -0.67
CA MET A 126 6.84 -6.37 -1.01
C MET A 126 6.64 -6.28 -2.53
N LEU A 127 7.66 -5.81 -3.27
CA LEU A 127 7.58 -5.69 -4.73
C LEU A 127 7.33 -7.04 -5.42
N LYS A 128 8.01 -8.10 -4.97
CA LYS A 128 7.79 -9.46 -5.51
C LYS A 128 6.40 -9.99 -5.19
N ARG A 129 5.89 -9.69 -4.00
CA ARG A 129 4.55 -10.11 -3.57
C ARG A 129 3.47 -9.40 -4.39
N ALA A 130 3.60 -8.09 -4.54
CA ALA A 130 2.77 -7.28 -5.41
C ALA A 130 2.69 -7.90 -6.81
N PHE A 131 3.85 -8.14 -7.44
CA PHE A 131 3.90 -8.75 -8.77
C PHE A 131 3.17 -10.10 -8.81
N CYS A 132 3.41 -10.99 -7.84
CA CYS A 132 2.75 -12.28 -7.75
C CYS A 132 1.23 -12.17 -7.54
N TYR A 133 0.76 -11.20 -6.77
CA TYR A 133 -0.67 -11.01 -6.50
C TYR A 133 -1.38 -10.44 -7.73
N THR A 134 -0.84 -9.39 -8.32
CA THR A 134 -1.36 -8.80 -9.56
C THR A 134 -1.39 -9.84 -10.69
N SER A 135 -0.33 -10.66 -10.84
CA SER A 135 -0.27 -11.71 -11.86
C SER A 135 -1.38 -12.77 -11.73
N ARG A 136 -1.94 -12.97 -10.53
CA ARG A 136 -3.03 -13.96 -10.33
C ARG A 136 -4.31 -13.56 -11.05
N TYR A 137 -4.55 -12.26 -11.27
CA TYR A 137 -5.72 -11.80 -12.01
C TYR A 137 -5.73 -12.27 -13.47
N HIS A 138 -4.59 -12.64 -14.06
CA HIS A 138 -4.60 -13.26 -15.39
C HIS A 138 -5.44 -14.54 -15.44
N SER A 139 -5.52 -15.28 -14.32
CA SER A 139 -6.36 -16.49 -14.24
C SER A 139 -7.86 -16.19 -14.15
N THR A 140 -8.25 -15.00 -13.67
CA THR A 140 -9.66 -14.60 -13.56
C THR A 140 -10.21 -14.05 -14.86
N GLN A 141 -9.34 -13.60 -15.77
CA GLN A 141 -9.71 -13.13 -17.11
C GLN A 141 -10.02 -14.26 -18.10
N MET A 142 -9.75 -15.52 -17.73
CA MET A 142 -9.99 -16.68 -18.60
C MET A 142 -11.28 -17.41 -18.22
N ARG A 143 -12.16 -17.63 -19.20
CA ARG A 143 -13.36 -18.47 -19.05
C ARG A 143 -13.03 -19.92 -19.42
N PRO A 144 -13.50 -20.93 -18.65
CA PRO A 144 -13.32 -22.33 -19.02
C PRO A 144 -13.93 -22.64 -20.39
N GLY A 145 -13.14 -23.21 -21.31
CA GLY A 145 -13.61 -23.71 -22.61
C GLY A 145 -13.61 -22.71 -23.77
N GLU A 146 -13.15 -21.48 -23.57
CA GLU A 146 -12.90 -20.54 -24.68
C GLU A 146 -11.50 -20.77 -25.28
N ASP A 147 -11.38 -20.59 -26.61
CA ASP A 147 -10.08 -20.60 -27.29
C ASP A 147 -9.16 -19.54 -26.68
N TYR A 148 -7.91 -19.90 -26.40
CA TYR A 148 -6.93 -19.02 -25.75
C TYR A 148 -6.62 -17.80 -26.64
N LYS A 149 -7.39 -16.73 -26.47
CA LYS A 149 -7.15 -15.42 -27.09
C LYS A 149 -6.57 -14.48 -26.04
N TYR A 150 -5.25 -14.30 -26.09
CA TYR A 150 -4.52 -13.38 -25.22
C TYR A 150 -4.71 -11.92 -25.69
N ASP A 151 -5.95 -11.45 -25.68
CA ASP A 151 -6.34 -10.10 -26.13
C ASP A 151 -6.90 -9.26 -24.97
N HIS A 152 -6.62 -9.66 -23.72
CA HIS A 152 -6.98 -8.86 -22.55
C HIS A 152 -5.95 -7.76 -22.32
N TRP A 153 -6.44 -6.63 -21.83
CA TRP A 153 -5.61 -5.47 -21.49
C TRP A 153 -4.69 -5.76 -20.31
N PRO A 154 -3.55 -5.04 -20.19
CA PRO A 154 -2.61 -5.24 -19.10
C PRO A 154 -3.27 -5.03 -17.75
N ILE A 155 -2.88 -5.87 -16.79
CA ILE A 155 -3.31 -5.79 -15.40
C ILE A 155 -2.35 -4.89 -14.66
N THR A 156 -2.86 -3.84 -14.02
CA THR A 156 -2.04 -2.88 -13.28
C THR A 156 -2.27 -3.03 -11.78
N GLY A 157 -1.24 -3.47 -11.06
CA GLY A 157 -1.22 -3.46 -9.60
C GLY A 157 -0.79 -2.08 -9.09
N VAL A 158 -1.65 -1.39 -8.38
CA VAL A 158 -1.37 -0.08 -7.77
C VAL A 158 -1.01 -0.29 -6.31
N VAL A 159 0.27 -0.26 -5.97
CA VAL A 159 0.78 -0.62 -4.65
C VAL A 159 1.25 0.61 -3.91
N ILE A 160 0.44 1.06 -2.97
CA ILE A 160 0.69 2.21 -2.11
C ILE A 160 1.23 1.73 -0.77
N THR A 161 2.35 2.30 -0.33
CA THR A 161 3.03 1.91 0.91
C THR A 161 3.37 3.12 1.76
N ASP A 162 3.34 2.96 3.08
CA ASP A 162 3.76 3.98 4.06
C ASP A 162 5.17 3.68 4.61
N PHE A 163 5.99 3.00 3.81
CA PHE A 163 7.36 2.62 4.15
C PHE A 163 8.20 2.49 2.88
N ASN A 164 9.51 2.63 3.02
CA ASN A 164 10.43 2.44 1.91
C ASN A 164 10.62 0.95 1.63
N MET A 165 10.40 0.53 0.39
CA MET A 165 10.72 -0.79 -0.13
C MET A 165 12.23 -0.83 -0.43
N PRO A 166 13.02 -1.69 0.24
CA PRO A 166 14.46 -1.80 -0.01
C PRO A 166 14.80 -2.11 -1.47
N GLU A 167 13.92 -2.83 -2.18
CA GLU A 167 14.05 -3.15 -3.60
C GLU A 167 14.03 -1.91 -4.50
N LEU A 168 13.41 -0.82 -4.04
CA LEU A 168 13.20 0.43 -4.77
C LEU A 168 13.89 1.62 -4.10
N LYS A 169 14.92 1.38 -3.28
CA LYS A 169 15.55 2.40 -2.43
C LYS A 169 15.91 3.70 -3.17
N ASP A 170 16.44 3.58 -4.39
CA ASP A 170 16.93 4.72 -5.18
C ASP A 170 15.88 5.26 -6.18
N GLY A 171 14.67 4.69 -6.18
CA GLY A 171 13.58 5.09 -7.06
C GLY A 171 12.77 6.29 -6.52
N PRO A 172 11.94 6.91 -7.37
CA PRO A 172 11.08 8.02 -6.99
C PRO A 172 9.96 7.60 -6.00
N CYS A 173 9.15 8.58 -5.57
CA CYS A 173 7.98 8.33 -4.74
C CYS A 173 6.89 7.55 -5.48
N VAL A 174 6.69 7.85 -6.78
CA VAL A 174 5.76 7.15 -7.66
C VAL A 174 6.54 6.62 -8.85
N ASP A 175 6.38 5.33 -9.16
CA ASP A 175 7.12 4.66 -10.23
C ASP A 175 6.26 3.60 -10.92
N LEU A 176 6.48 3.37 -12.21
CA LEU A 176 5.81 2.33 -12.99
C LEU A 176 6.81 1.26 -13.41
N HIS A 177 6.55 0.02 -12.99
CA HIS A 177 7.40 -1.14 -13.28
C HIS A 177 6.77 -1.99 -14.38
N GLU A 178 7.51 -2.19 -15.46
CA GLU A 178 7.11 -2.96 -16.65
C GLU A 178 8.13 -4.04 -17.01
N ILE A 179 7.72 -5.00 -17.85
CA ILE A 179 8.60 -6.05 -18.35
C ILE A 179 9.36 -5.55 -19.58
N VAL A 180 10.66 -5.34 -19.39
CA VAL A 180 11.58 -4.85 -20.43
C VAL A 180 12.52 -5.93 -20.94
N SER A 181 12.78 -5.92 -22.26
CA SER A 181 13.84 -6.72 -22.84
C SER A 181 15.20 -6.14 -22.43
N ARG A 182 16.02 -6.98 -21.81
CA ARG A 182 17.32 -6.55 -21.28
C ARG A 182 18.27 -6.04 -22.36
N SER A 183 18.23 -6.62 -23.56
CA SER A 183 19.12 -6.28 -24.68
C SER A 183 18.70 -4.98 -25.35
N THR A 184 17.40 -4.82 -25.64
CA THR A 184 16.89 -3.66 -26.39
C THR A 184 16.53 -2.49 -25.51
N LYS A 185 16.37 -2.70 -24.20
CA LYS A 185 15.87 -1.70 -23.23
C LYS A 185 14.48 -1.16 -23.57
N ARG A 186 13.70 -1.94 -24.34
CA ARG A 186 12.31 -1.60 -24.69
C ARG A 186 11.36 -2.51 -23.91
N VAL A 187 10.18 -1.97 -23.60
CA VAL A 187 9.06 -2.77 -23.11
C VAL A 187 8.80 -3.88 -24.12
N SER A 188 8.91 -5.13 -23.67
CA SER A 188 8.81 -6.31 -24.53
C SER A 188 7.53 -7.08 -24.34
N LEU A 189 6.87 -6.90 -23.18
CA LEU A 189 5.64 -7.58 -22.85
C LEU A 189 4.77 -6.66 -22.00
N VAL A 190 3.63 -6.27 -22.55
CA VAL A 190 2.61 -5.45 -21.87
C VAL A 190 1.54 -6.40 -21.34
N CYS A 191 1.78 -7.01 -20.17
CA CYS A 191 0.84 -7.94 -19.54
C CYS A 191 0.50 -7.57 -18.09
N THR A 192 1.53 -7.27 -17.28
CA THR A 192 1.40 -6.94 -15.87
C THR A 192 2.29 -5.77 -15.56
N ASN A 193 1.69 -4.70 -15.06
CA ASN A 193 2.39 -3.49 -14.65
C ASN A 193 2.22 -3.29 -13.15
N LEU A 194 3.21 -2.70 -12.49
CA LEU A 194 3.06 -2.25 -11.11
C LEU A 194 3.27 -0.75 -11.01
N LEU A 195 2.22 -0.02 -10.63
CA LEU A 195 2.33 1.37 -10.20
C LEU A 195 2.63 1.38 -8.70
N THR A 196 3.86 1.67 -8.32
CA THR A 196 4.26 1.72 -6.91
C THR A 196 4.23 3.16 -6.40
N VAL A 197 3.70 3.35 -5.21
CA VAL A 197 3.69 4.63 -4.47
C VAL A 197 4.28 4.40 -3.09
N GLU A 198 5.43 5.01 -2.79
CA GLU A 198 6.07 4.97 -1.47
C GLU A 198 5.86 6.32 -0.78
N LEU A 199 4.78 6.43 0.00
CA LEU A 199 4.39 7.67 0.70
C LEU A 199 5.46 8.17 1.67
N SER A 200 6.33 7.29 2.18
CA SER A 200 7.47 7.69 3.02
C SER A 200 8.55 8.47 2.28
N LYS A 201 8.52 8.49 0.94
CA LYS A 201 9.38 9.34 0.10
C LYS A 201 8.72 10.68 -0.23
N PHE A 202 7.43 10.86 0.04
CA PHE A 202 6.72 12.11 -0.18
C PHE A 202 6.95 13.07 0.99
N ASN A 203 7.47 14.26 0.70
CA ASN A 203 7.86 15.25 1.71
C ASN A 203 7.32 16.66 1.45
N LYS A 204 6.50 16.87 0.41
CA LYS A 204 5.93 18.18 0.09
C LYS A 204 4.85 18.59 1.11
N GLY A 205 4.92 19.84 1.54
CA GLY A 205 3.88 20.53 2.32
C GLY A 205 2.72 21.00 1.44
N ILE A 206 1.66 21.52 2.08
CA ILE A 206 0.45 22.00 1.38
C ILE A 206 0.73 23.14 0.39
N ASP A 207 1.72 24.01 0.70
CA ASP A 207 2.09 25.17 -0.11
C ASP A 207 3.03 24.81 -1.27
N GLU A 208 3.55 23.57 -1.29
CA GLU A 208 4.51 23.07 -2.28
C GLU A 208 3.85 22.13 -3.31
N LEU A 209 2.54 21.94 -3.24
CA LEU A 209 1.82 21.00 -4.09
C LEU A 209 1.71 21.53 -5.52
N GLU A 210 2.22 20.76 -6.47
CA GLU A 210 2.21 21.07 -7.89
C GLU A 210 1.34 20.07 -8.65
N GLY A 211 0.15 20.54 -9.06
CA GLY A 211 -0.78 19.72 -9.84
C GLY A 211 -1.44 18.58 -9.05
N GLU A 212 -2.17 17.74 -9.76
CA GLU A 212 -3.10 16.78 -9.14
C GLU A 212 -2.39 15.58 -8.49
N LYS A 213 -1.23 15.18 -9.01
CA LYS A 213 -0.41 14.08 -8.45
C LYS A 213 0.01 14.39 -7.02
N ASP A 214 0.54 15.59 -6.78
CA ASP A 214 0.97 16.03 -5.45
C ASP A 214 -0.21 16.15 -4.49
N VAL A 215 -1.36 16.65 -4.96
CA VAL A 215 -2.57 16.72 -4.14
C VAL A 215 -2.97 15.33 -3.64
N PHE A 216 -3.05 14.33 -4.52
CA PHE A 216 -3.43 12.99 -4.09
C PHE A 216 -2.37 12.32 -3.19
N LEU A 217 -1.09 12.50 -3.47
CA LEU A 217 -0.02 12.03 -2.58
C LEU A 217 -0.11 12.66 -1.18
N PHE A 218 -0.37 13.97 -1.12
CA PHE A 218 -0.58 14.68 0.13
C PHE A 218 -1.80 14.15 0.89
N LEU A 219 -2.94 13.97 0.22
CA LEU A 219 -4.15 13.44 0.85
C LEU A 219 -3.95 12.00 1.36
N LEU A 220 -3.32 11.12 0.57
CA LEU A 220 -2.99 9.75 0.97
C LEU A 220 -2.08 9.74 2.21
N ALA A 221 -1.10 10.65 2.26
CA ALA A 221 -0.12 10.72 3.34
C ALA A 221 -0.67 11.37 4.63
N ASN A 222 -1.56 12.36 4.52
CA ASN A 222 -1.84 13.30 5.61
C ASN A 222 -3.33 13.48 5.96
N MET A 223 -4.29 12.97 5.19
CA MET A 223 -5.71 13.27 5.40
C MET A 223 -6.20 13.01 6.84
N GLY A 224 -5.76 11.92 7.47
CA GLY A 224 -6.16 11.59 8.85
C GLY A 224 -5.68 12.57 9.93
N LYS A 225 -4.74 13.47 9.60
CA LYS A 225 -4.17 14.48 10.51
C LYS A 225 -4.84 15.85 10.38
N LEU A 226 -5.58 16.07 9.29
CA LEU A 226 -6.16 17.37 8.97
C LEU A 226 -7.34 17.68 9.90
N THR A 227 -7.33 18.87 10.49
CA THR A 227 -8.41 19.39 11.35
C THR A 227 -9.45 20.20 10.57
N GLU A 228 -9.10 20.67 9.37
CA GLU A 228 -9.95 21.41 8.46
C GLU A 228 -9.50 21.18 7.00
N ILE A 229 -10.31 21.63 6.04
CA ILE A 229 -9.93 21.57 4.62
C ILE A 229 -8.88 22.67 4.39
N PRO A 230 -7.68 22.34 3.87
CA PRO A 230 -6.69 23.37 3.55
C PRO A 230 -7.24 24.36 2.52
N ALA A 231 -6.98 25.66 2.70
CA ALA A 231 -7.55 26.72 1.87
C ALA A 231 -7.30 26.52 0.36
N SER A 232 -6.12 26.03 -0.02
CA SER A 232 -5.78 25.71 -1.43
C SER A 232 -6.61 24.57 -2.03
N LEU A 233 -7.18 23.71 -1.19
CA LEU A 233 -8.01 22.56 -1.58
C LEU A 233 -9.50 22.77 -1.27
N ASP A 234 -9.89 23.89 -0.66
CA ASP A 234 -11.30 24.21 -0.40
C ASP A 234 -11.97 24.81 -1.64
N ASN A 235 -12.16 23.96 -2.64
CA ASN A 235 -12.79 24.31 -3.90
C ASN A 235 -13.76 23.20 -4.34
N GLU A 236 -14.58 23.48 -5.36
CA GLU A 236 -15.62 22.56 -5.83
C GLU A 236 -15.06 21.19 -6.29
N LYS A 237 -13.80 21.16 -6.73
CA LYS A 237 -13.14 19.93 -7.19
C LYS A 237 -12.87 18.95 -6.05
N TYR A 238 -12.38 19.43 -4.89
CA TYR A 238 -11.95 18.56 -3.79
C TYR A 238 -12.89 18.54 -2.59
N ARG A 239 -13.76 19.54 -2.42
CA ARG A 239 -14.72 19.60 -1.30
C ARG A 239 -15.59 18.33 -1.18
N PRO A 240 -16.13 17.75 -2.27
CA PRO A 240 -16.89 16.50 -2.17
C PRO A 240 -16.07 15.33 -1.59
N LEU A 241 -14.78 15.23 -1.95
CA LEU A 241 -13.86 14.22 -1.42
C LEU A 241 -13.69 14.39 0.10
N PHE A 242 -13.45 15.62 0.56
CA PHE A 242 -13.35 15.93 1.99
C PHE A 242 -14.64 15.64 2.73
N GLU A 243 -15.81 15.94 2.17
CA GLU A 243 -17.09 15.65 2.80
C GLU A 243 -17.36 14.14 2.93
N ARG A 244 -16.92 13.33 1.96
CA ARG A 244 -16.97 11.86 2.10
C ARG A 244 -15.98 11.34 3.16
N ALA A 245 -14.85 12.02 3.35
CA ALA A 245 -13.84 11.65 4.34
C ALA A 245 -14.16 12.17 5.76
N ARG A 246 -15.04 13.16 5.90
CA ARG A 246 -15.35 13.82 7.17
C ARG A 246 -16.05 12.84 8.11
N ILE A 247 -15.42 12.59 9.27
CA ILE A 247 -15.90 11.60 10.24
C ILE A 247 -17.29 11.96 10.79
N ALA A 248 -17.58 13.26 10.91
CA ALA A 248 -18.88 13.75 11.36
C ALA A 248 -20.03 13.39 10.40
N ASN A 249 -19.73 13.10 9.12
CA ASN A 249 -20.72 12.72 8.11
C ASN A 249 -20.97 11.21 8.08
N PHE A 250 -20.34 10.43 8.96
CA PHE A 250 -20.57 8.99 9.03
C PHE A 250 -21.94 8.70 9.62
N ASN A 251 -22.67 7.78 8.98
CA ASN A 251 -23.90 7.27 9.55
C ASN A 251 -23.62 6.41 10.81
N LYS A 252 -24.66 6.00 11.53
CA LYS A 252 -24.52 5.24 12.79
C LYS A 252 -23.70 3.95 12.63
N GLU A 253 -23.91 3.21 11.55
CA GLU A 253 -23.21 1.94 11.30
C GLU A 253 -21.75 2.17 10.89
N GLU A 254 -21.49 3.17 10.05
CA GLU A 254 -20.15 3.61 9.68
C GLU A 254 -19.36 4.05 10.90
N MET A 255 -19.96 4.88 11.76
CA MET A 255 -19.34 5.36 12.99
C MET A 255 -19.06 4.20 13.97
N LYS A 256 -19.98 3.24 14.09
CA LYS A 256 -19.78 2.03 14.90
C LYS A 256 -18.62 1.19 14.37
N ARG A 257 -18.55 0.95 13.06
CA ARG A 257 -17.46 0.22 12.41
C ARG A 257 -16.13 0.95 12.59
N TYR A 258 -16.11 2.26 12.35
CA TYR A 258 -14.96 3.12 12.55
C TYR A 258 -14.41 3.04 13.98
N ASN A 259 -15.27 3.17 14.98
CA ASN A 259 -14.90 3.09 16.39
C ASN A 259 -14.39 1.70 16.80
N ALA A 260 -15.02 0.63 16.28
CA ALA A 260 -14.58 -0.74 16.52
C ALA A 260 -13.17 -0.99 15.96
N LEU A 261 -12.92 -0.56 14.72
CA LEU A 261 -11.60 -0.67 14.09
C LEU A 261 -10.55 0.14 14.85
N ASN A 262 -10.87 1.36 15.28
CA ASN A 262 -9.98 2.18 16.09
C ASN A 262 -9.65 1.54 17.44
N ARG A 263 -10.65 0.95 18.13
CA ARG A 263 -10.43 0.23 19.39
C ARG A 263 -9.50 -0.96 19.16
N GLN A 264 -9.76 -1.78 18.15
CA GLN A 264 -8.93 -2.93 17.81
C GLN A 264 -7.48 -2.50 17.54
N LYS A 265 -7.26 -1.41 16.79
CA LYS A 265 -5.93 -0.86 16.55
C LYS A 265 -5.24 -0.41 17.83
N LYS A 266 -5.93 0.33 18.71
CA LYS A 266 -5.39 0.79 20.01
C LYS A 266 -4.97 -0.39 20.89
N GLU A 267 -5.81 -1.40 21.01
CA GLU A 267 -5.52 -2.62 21.78
C GLU A 267 -4.30 -3.37 21.22
N LEU A 268 -4.19 -3.50 19.90
CA LEU A 268 -3.04 -4.13 19.25
C LEU A 268 -1.75 -3.34 19.50
N MET A 269 -1.80 -2.01 19.39
CA MET A 269 -0.64 -1.14 19.65
C MET A 269 -0.19 -1.23 21.11
N GLN A 270 -1.12 -1.18 22.07
CA GLN A 270 -0.82 -1.33 23.49
C GLN A 270 -0.20 -2.71 23.81
N ASN A 271 -0.75 -3.77 23.21
CA ASN A 271 -0.19 -5.12 23.35
C ASN A 271 1.23 -5.22 22.79
N CYS A 272 1.51 -4.58 21.65
CA CYS A 272 2.86 -4.54 21.06
C CYS A 272 3.85 -3.80 21.99
N ILE A 273 3.46 -2.63 22.51
CA ILE A 273 4.27 -1.86 23.47
C ILE A 273 4.59 -2.71 24.70
N LEU A 274 3.58 -3.36 25.30
CA LEU A 274 3.77 -4.21 26.47
C LEU A 274 4.71 -5.39 26.19
N GLN A 275 4.65 -5.99 25.00
CA GLN A 275 5.56 -7.06 24.59
C GLN A 275 6.99 -6.54 24.44
N ASN A 276 7.19 -5.39 23.80
CA ASN A 276 8.51 -4.78 23.63
C ASN A 276 9.14 -4.43 24.99
N CYS A 277 8.39 -3.79 25.90
CA CYS A 277 8.84 -3.51 27.26
C CYS A 277 9.27 -4.77 28.02
N LYS A 278 8.54 -5.89 27.86
CA LYS A 278 8.90 -7.18 28.47
C LYS A 278 10.20 -7.74 27.90
N VAL A 279 10.43 -7.61 26.59
CA VAL A 279 11.66 -8.04 25.93
C VAL A 279 12.85 -7.20 26.40
N GLU A 280 12.72 -5.88 26.44
CA GLU A 280 13.77 -4.96 26.90
C GLU A 280 14.17 -5.25 28.35
N LYS A 281 13.21 -5.37 29.27
CA LYS A 281 13.48 -5.74 30.68
C LYS A 281 14.22 -7.08 30.79
N LYS A 282 13.91 -8.06 29.95
CA LYS A 282 14.63 -9.35 29.91
C LYS A 282 16.06 -9.21 29.36
N VAL A 283 16.29 -8.31 28.40
CA VAL A 283 17.62 -8.03 27.86
C VAL A 283 18.48 -7.30 28.88
N LEU A 284 17.96 -6.25 29.52
CA LEU A 284 18.66 -5.51 30.59
C LEU A 284 19.10 -6.44 31.72
N LYS A 285 18.19 -7.27 32.26
CA LYS A 285 18.52 -8.24 33.32
C LYS A 285 19.61 -9.24 32.91
N LYS A 286 19.70 -9.61 31.61
CA LYS A 286 20.76 -10.49 31.09
C LYS A 286 22.09 -9.77 30.94
N VAL A 287 22.08 -8.49 30.57
CA VAL A 287 23.29 -7.65 30.47
C VAL A 287 23.85 -7.40 31.87
N GLU A 288 23.01 -7.02 32.83
CA GLU A 288 23.40 -6.82 34.25
C GLU A 288 24.02 -8.09 34.85
N LYS A 289 23.37 -9.26 34.67
CA LYS A 289 23.93 -10.55 35.14
C LYS A 289 25.26 -10.92 34.48
N LYS A 290 25.51 -10.47 33.25
CA LYS A 290 26.80 -10.70 32.56
C LYS A 290 27.88 -9.73 33.01
N ALA A 291 27.53 -8.47 33.28
CA ALA A 291 28.44 -7.48 33.84
C ALA A 291 28.91 -7.90 35.25
N LEU A 292 27.99 -8.37 36.09
CA LEU A 292 28.30 -8.85 37.45
C LEU A 292 29.22 -10.08 37.48
N LYS A 293 29.22 -10.88 36.40
CA LYS A 293 30.10 -12.05 36.24
C LYS A 293 31.48 -11.74 35.65
N ARG A 294 31.67 -10.55 35.07
CA ARG A 294 32.93 -10.12 34.45
C ARG A 294 33.74 -9.17 35.32
N GLY A 295 33.13 -8.61 36.37
CA GLY A 295 33.79 -7.79 37.38
C GLY A 295 34.23 -8.57 38.63
N ARG A 296 34.39 -9.89 38.53
CA ARG A 296 34.95 -10.78 39.57
C ARG A 296 36.16 -11.49 39.00
#